data_AF-S4PNS2-F1
#
_entry.id   AF-S4PNS2-F1
#
_cell.length_a   1.000
_cell.length_b   1.000
_cell.length_c   1.000
_cell.angle_alpha   90.00
_cell.angle_beta   90.00
_cell.angle_gamma   90.00
#
_symmetry.space_group_name_H-M   'P 1'
#
loop_
_entity.id
_entity.type
_entity.pdbx_description
1 polymer ?
#
loop_
_entity_poly.entity_id
_entity_poly.type
_entity_poly.pdbx_seq_one_letter_code
_entity_poly.pdbx_strand_id
1 'polypeptide(L)' 'GDYSCEVANSIKSESFSAKVYITGLEPPQINLETTEIILKPGDFTQEDCVVIKGIPEPEVTWKYKPELDNSDYGS' A
#
# COMPACT_ATOMS: atom_id res chain seq x y z
N GLY A 1 3.61 -19.26 9.43
CA GLY A 1 3.18 -20.60 9.83
C GLY A 1 4.28 -21.26 10.64
N ASP A 2 3.88 -22.08 11.60
CA ASP A 2 4.79 -22.96 12.33
C ASP A 2 4.87 -24.29 11.57
N TYR A 3 6.07 -24.71 11.20
CA TYR A 3 6.33 -25.94 10.48
C TYR A 3 7.10 -26.88 11.40
N SER A 4 6.69 -28.14 11.44
CA SER A 4 7.39 -29.18 12.19
C SER A 4 7.71 -30.35 11.29
N CYS A 5 8.92 -30.88 11.42
CA CYS A 5 9.36 -32.11 10.79
C CYS A 5 9.58 -33.14 11.89
N GLU A 6 8.93 -34.30 11.76
CA GLU A 6 9.12 -35.44 12.65
C GLU A 6 9.85 -36.56 11.90
N VAL A 7 10.87 -37.12 12.54
CA VAL A 7 11.67 -38.23 12.02
C VAL A 7 11.61 -39.36 13.03
N ALA A 8 11.06 -40.50 12.63
CA ALA A 8 10.91 -41.66 13.50
C ALA A 8 11.45 -42.94 12.86
N ASN A 9 12.07 -43.78 13.68
CA ASN A 9 12.37 -45.17 13.38
C ASN A 9 11.84 -46.08 14.52
N SER A 10 12.07 -47.40 14.42
CA SER A 10 11.58 -48.38 15.39
C SER A 10 12.16 -48.26 16.81
N ILE A 11 13.15 -47.39 17.02
CA ILE A 11 13.88 -47.22 18.28
C ILE A 11 13.68 -45.80 18.85
N LYS A 12 13.50 -44.77 18.02
CA LYS A 12 13.41 -43.37 18.44
C LYS A 12 12.59 -42.51 17.47
N SER A 13 11.92 -41.49 18.00
CA SER A 13 11.39 -40.35 17.25
C SER A 13 12.03 -39.04 17.72
N GLU A 14 12.27 -38.12 16.79
CA GLU A 14 12.70 -36.75 17.02
C GLU A 14 11.87 -35.77 16.19
N SER A 15 11.70 -34.54 16.70
CA SER A 15 10.97 -33.48 16.00
C SER A 15 11.74 -32.17 16.02
N PHE A 16 11.72 -31.46 14.90
CA PHE A 16 12.29 -30.13 14.71
C PHE A 16 11.23 -29.16 14.22
N SER A 17 11.14 -28.00 14.85
CA SER A 17 10.16 -26.97 14.49
C SER A 17 10.83 -25.68 14.04
N ALA A 18 10.25 -25.02 13.05
CA ALA A 18 10.68 -23.74 12.51
C ALA A 18 9.49 -22.81 12.28
N LYS A 19 9.69 -21.52 12.58
CA LYS A 19 8.70 -20.47 12.25
C LYS A 19 9.02 -19.90 10.88
N VAL A 20 8.06 -19.95 9.97
CA VAL A 20 8.16 -19.33 8.64
C VAL A 20 7.17 -18.18 8.58
N TYR A 21 7.67 -16.97 8.33
CA TYR A 21 6.81 -15.81 8.10
C TYR A 21 6.70 -15.59 6.59
N ILE A 22 5.48 -15.48 6.07
CA ILE A 22 5.29 -14.99 4.71
C ILE A 22 5.42 -13.47 4.80
N THR A 23 6.61 -12.97 4.50
CA THR A 23 6.83 -11.54 4.28
C THR A 23 6.58 -11.26 2.81
N GLY A 24 5.60 -10.40 2.52
CA GLY A 24 5.26 -10.02 1.15
C GLY A 24 5.28 -8.50 1.01
N LEU A 25 5.57 -8.03 -0.21
CA LEU A 25 5.24 -6.66 -0.58
C LEU A 25 3.73 -6.54 -0.63
N GLU A 26 3.18 -5.56 0.08
CA GLU A 26 1.77 -5.19 -0.02
C GLU A 26 1.69 -3.88 -0.80
N PRO A 27 0.83 -3.78 -1.84
CA PRO A 27 0.67 -2.53 -2.57
C PRO A 27 0.10 -1.44 -1.64
N PRO A 28 0.48 -0.17 -1.85
CA PRO A 28 -0.08 0.95 -1.10
C PRO A 28 -1.60 1.02 -1.31
N GLN A 29 -2.35 1.18 -0.23
CA GLN A 29 -3.77 1.50 -0.24
C GLN A 29 -3.97 2.81 0.51
N ILE A 30 -4.68 3.75 -0.10
CA ILE A 30 -4.95 5.06 0.49
C ILE A 30 -6.45 5.23 0.74
N ASN A 31 -6.80 5.98 1.79
CA ASN A 31 -8.14 6.49 2.02
C ASN A 31 -8.27 7.82 1.27
N LEU A 32 -9.14 7.87 0.26
CA LEU A 32 -9.50 9.10 -0.42
C LEU A 32 -10.97 9.39 -0.10
N GLU A 33 -11.20 10.24 0.89
CA GLU A 33 -12.57 10.59 1.32
C GLU A 33 -13.25 11.59 0.38
N THR A 34 -12.46 12.49 -0.23
CA THR A 34 -12.95 13.53 -1.14
C THR A 34 -12.14 13.52 -2.44
N THR A 35 -12.80 13.36 -3.59
CA THR A 35 -12.14 13.38 -4.90
C THR A 35 -12.25 14.72 -5.61
N GLU A 36 -13.17 15.59 -5.19
CA GLU A 36 -13.42 16.88 -5.81
C GLU A 36 -13.76 17.94 -4.76
N ILE A 37 -13.13 19.11 -4.88
CA ILE A 37 -13.32 20.23 -3.97
C ILE A 37 -13.56 21.49 -4.79
N ILE A 38 -14.64 22.19 -4.47
CA ILE A 38 -15.01 23.44 -5.12
C ILE A 38 -14.63 24.59 -4.20
N LEU A 39 -13.67 25.39 -4.62
CA LEU A 39 -13.18 26.57 -3.88
C LEU A 39 -13.54 27.86 -4.60
N LYS A 40 -13.75 28.93 -3.84
CA LYS A 40 -13.87 30.30 -4.35
C LYS A 40 -12.53 31.06 -4.21
N PRO A 41 -12.35 32.18 -4.94
CA PRO A 41 -11.18 33.02 -4.75
C PRO A 41 -11.03 33.48 -3.29
N GLY A 42 -9.88 33.17 -2.69
CA GLY A 42 -9.57 33.47 -1.29
C GLY A 42 -9.87 32.33 -0.30
N ASP A 43 -10.49 31.24 -0.77
CA ASP A 43 -10.66 30.03 0.04
C ASP A 43 -9.35 29.23 0.11
N PHE A 44 -9.25 28.39 1.15
CA PHE A 44 -8.15 27.46 1.36
C PHE A 44 -8.72 26.09 1.70
N THR A 45 -7.99 25.04 1.32
CA THR A 45 -8.31 23.67 1.70
C THR A 45 -7.08 22.97 2.27
N GLN A 46 -7.31 21.94 3.08
CA GLN A 46 -6.29 21.07 3.61
C GLN A 46 -6.62 19.64 3.20
N GLU A 47 -5.72 19.02 2.44
CA GLU A 47 -5.89 17.66 1.94
C GLU A 47 -4.95 16.70 2.66
N ASP A 48 -5.53 15.64 3.21
CA ASP A 48 -4.78 14.55 3.84
C ASP A 48 -4.81 13.31 2.93
N CYS A 49 -3.64 12.77 2.61
CA CYS A 49 -3.51 11.49 1.93
C CYS A 49 -3.15 10.41 2.96
N VAL A 50 -4.16 9.67 3.41
CA VAL A 50 -4.01 8.70 4.49
C VAL A 50 -3.69 7.32 3.92
N VAL A 51 -2.55 6.75 4.29
CA VAL A 51 -2.19 5.38 3.93
C VAL A 51 -2.87 4.39 4.89
N ILE A 52 -3.68 3.48 4.34
CA ILE A 52 -4.35 2.41 5.09
C ILE A 52 -3.48 1.15 5.11
N LYS A 53 -2.78 0.85 4.01
CA LYS A 53 -1.93 -0.35 3.87
C LYS A 53 -0.74 -0.12 2.96
N GLY A 54 0.24 -1.01 3.05
CA GLY A 54 1.44 -1.02 2.22
C GLY A 54 2.65 -1.52 3.00
N ILE A 55 3.39 -2.46 2.41
CA ILE A 55 4.60 -3.02 3.00
C ILE A 55 5.70 -3.00 1.94
N PRO A 56 6.83 -2.27 2.16
CA PRO A 56 7.10 -1.38 3.31
C PRO A 56 6.17 -0.16 3.35
N GLU A 57 6.23 0.61 4.44
CA GLU A 57 5.42 1.83 4.59
C GLU A 57 5.62 2.76 3.38
N PRO A 58 4.54 3.11 2.65
CA PRO A 58 4.62 3.95 1.45
C PRO A 58 5.04 5.39 1.77
N GLU A 59 5.86 5.97 0.89
CA GLU A 59 6.14 7.40 0.89
C GLU A 59 5.01 8.16 0.18
N VAL A 60 4.51 9.24 0.78
CA VAL A 60 3.42 10.05 0.25
C VAL A 60 3.98 11.31 -0.41
N THR A 61 3.65 11.53 -1.68
CA THR A 61 4.03 12.74 -2.43
C THR A 61 2.85 13.29 -3.22
N TRP A 62 2.73 14.61 -3.29
CA TRP A 62 1.71 15.32 -4.05
C TRP A 62 2.25 15.79 -5.40
N LYS A 63 1.43 15.68 -6.45
CA LYS A 63 1.74 16.19 -7.79
C LYS A 63 0.52 16.87 -8.38
N TYR A 64 0.75 18.04 -8.98
CA TYR A 64 -0.25 18.73 -9.78
C TYR A 64 -0.22 18.20 -11.21
N LYS A 65 -1.37 17.75 -11.73
CA LYS A 65 -1.53 17.41 -13.13
C LYS A 65 -2.32 18.54 -13.80
N PRO A 66 -1.70 19.35 -14.67
CA PRO A 66 -2.46 20.29 -15.48
C PRO A 66 -3.40 19.50 -16.41
N GLU A 67 -4.63 19.98 -16.59
CA GLU A 67 -5.46 19.53 -17.69
C GLU A 67 -4.75 19.91 -19.00
N LEU A 68 -4.60 18.95 -19.90
CA LEU A 68 -4.11 19.25 -21.24
C LEU A 68 -5.18 20.11 -21.91
N ASP A 69 -4.88 21.38 -22.11
CA ASP A 69 -5.76 22.29 -22.82
C ASP A 69 -5.93 21.77 -24.26
N ASN A 70 -7.17 21.43 -24.63
CA ASN A 70 -7.54 20.94 -25.97
C ASN A 70 -7.58 22.08 -27.01
N SER A 71 -6.90 23.20 -26.76
CA SER A 71 -6.92 24.40 -27.61
C SER A 71 -5.95 24.35 -28.80
N ASP A 72 -5.11 23.30 -28.93
CA ASP A 72 -4.13 23.20 -30.04
C ASP A 72 -4.62 22.41 -31.28
N TYR A 73 -5.90 22.04 -31.34
CA TYR A 73 -6.54 21.57 -32.58
C TYR A 73 -7.38 22.68 -33.21
N GLY A 74 -6.72 23.71 -33.75
CA GLY A 74 -7.39 24.68 -34.60
C GLY A 74 -6.70 26.04 -34.72
N SER A 75 -5.67 26.11 -35.56
CA SER A 75 -5.33 27.28 -36.39
C SER A 75 -4.43 26.84 -37.54
#